data_AF-A0A7Y0LWE3-F1
#
_entry.id   AF-A0A7Y0LWE3-F1
#
_cell.length_a   1.000
_cell.length_b   1.000
_cell.length_c   1.000
_cell.angle_alpha   90.00
_cell.angle_beta   90.00
_cell.angle_gamma   90.00
#
_symmetry.space_group_name_H-M   'P 1'
#
loop_
_entity.id
_entity.type
_entity.pdbx_description
1 polymer ?
#
loop_
_entity_poly.entity_id
_entity_poly.type
_entity_poly.pdbx_seq_one_letter_code
_entity_poly.pdbx_strand_id
1 'polypeptide(L)'
;MIAAACGAGTDDDGAAGTGGDKITLTVATFNEFGYEELFEEYMDLNPNVVVEHKKAATSNEARDNLNTRLAAGSGLSDIEGIEVDWLPELMQYPDKFVDLTDPEVDGRWLGWKTEAATTEDGTLIGYGTDVGPEAVCYRADLFAAAGLPTDRAEVAELLEGDWDRYFEVGQQFTAASDSAWFDSAGATYQGMINQVENAYEKDDGTVIGIDNPTVKRLYEDVLTASVDDDLSAHLAQWSDDWFGAFQDGSFATMLCPGWMLGIIEGNAAGVTGWDIADVFPGGGGNWGGSYLTVPTQSEYPEEAKELAKWLTAPEQQIKAFKAKGTFPSQVEALASDDLLSTTNEFFNGAETGRILANRAAAVTASPFKGPNYFAIHLTVSDALTRVDVDGTDDAASSWQKALDAYATLGLS
;
A
#
# COMPACT_ATOMS: atom_id res chain seq x y z
N MET A 1 -19.49 76.63 -37.73
CA MET A 1 -18.09 77.01 -37.50
C MET A 1 -17.34 75.77 -37.05
N ILE A 2 -16.14 75.60 -37.61
CA ILE A 2 -15.16 74.53 -37.40
C ILE A 2 -14.63 74.57 -35.96
N ALA A 3 -14.36 73.40 -35.34
CA ALA A 3 -13.06 73.04 -34.76
C ALA A 3 -13.07 71.65 -34.09
N ALA A 4 -12.07 70.86 -34.44
CA ALA A 4 -11.68 69.58 -33.84
C ALA A 4 -10.68 69.79 -32.69
N ALA A 5 -10.49 68.78 -31.82
CA ALA A 5 -9.22 68.52 -31.15
C ALA A 5 -9.12 67.05 -30.68
N CYS A 6 -7.96 66.45 -30.91
CA CYS A 6 -7.55 65.07 -30.63
C CYS A 6 -6.85 64.92 -29.25
N GLY A 7 -6.87 63.71 -28.68
CA GLY A 7 -5.66 62.96 -28.30
C GLY A 7 -5.14 62.95 -26.86
N ALA A 8 -4.58 61.78 -26.50
CA ALA A 8 -3.80 61.36 -25.31
C ALA A 8 -4.61 61.12 -24.02
N GLY A 9 -4.58 59.96 -23.35
CA GLY A 9 -3.53 58.94 -23.24
C GLY A 9 -2.78 59.14 -21.93
N THR A 10 -3.26 58.54 -20.85
CA THR A 10 -2.53 58.32 -19.60
C THR A 10 -3.02 57.03 -18.97
N ASP A 11 -2.09 56.08 -18.87
CA ASP A 11 -2.19 54.81 -18.17
C ASP A 11 -2.64 55.00 -16.72
N ASP A 12 -3.54 54.13 -16.26
CA ASP A 12 -3.74 53.87 -14.85
C ASP A 12 -3.73 52.34 -14.67
N ASP A 13 -2.76 51.90 -13.88
CA ASP A 13 -2.44 50.52 -13.54
C ASP A 13 -3.63 49.85 -12.84
N GLY A 14 -4.41 49.07 -13.59
CA GLY A 14 -5.46 48.21 -13.07
C GLY A 14 -5.01 46.76 -13.09
N ALA A 15 -4.61 46.27 -11.91
CA ALA A 15 -4.29 44.90 -11.55
C ALA A 15 -4.80 43.82 -12.53
N ALA A 16 -3.86 43.00 -13.03
CA ALA A 16 -4.16 41.77 -13.74
C ALA A 16 -4.96 40.83 -12.83
N GLY A 17 -6.28 40.82 -13.00
CA GLY A 17 -7.14 39.79 -12.45
C GLY A 17 -6.83 38.47 -13.14
N THR A 18 -6.32 37.51 -12.39
CA THR A 18 -6.21 36.09 -12.77
C THR A 18 -7.62 35.52 -12.88
N GLY A 19 -8.30 35.78 -13.99
CA GLY A 19 -9.68 35.38 -14.25
C GLY A 19 -9.75 34.23 -15.25
N GLY A 20 -9.24 33.06 -14.88
CA GLY A 20 -9.70 31.80 -15.47
C GLY A 20 -10.93 31.31 -14.72
N ASP A 21 -11.84 30.61 -15.39
CA ASP A 21 -12.91 29.89 -14.68
C ASP A 21 -12.26 28.86 -13.74
N LYS A 22 -12.76 28.76 -12.50
CA LYS A 22 -12.25 27.76 -11.55
C LYS A 22 -12.60 26.36 -12.05
N ILE A 23 -11.60 25.49 -12.13
CA ILE A 23 -11.80 24.06 -12.36
C ILE A 23 -11.85 23.34 -11.03
N THR A 24 -12.63 22.27 -10.95
CA THR A 24 -12.68 21.38 -9.79
C THR A 24 -12.18 20.01 -10.22
N LEU A 25 -11.09 19.55 -9.62
CA LEU A 25 -10.53 18.22 -9.82
C LEU A 25 -10.90 17.35 -8.63
N THR A 26 -11.49 16.19 -8.91
CA THR A 26 -11.81 15.19 -7.89
C THR A 26 -10.72 14.14 -7.83
N VAL A 27 -10.24 13.84 -6.62
CA VAL A 27 -9.21 12.84 -6.37
C VAL A 27 -9.79 11.77 -5.46
N ALA A 28 -9.91 10.55 -5.97
CA ALA A 28 -10.35 9.41 -5.19
C ALA A 28 -9.16 8.62 -4.66
N THR A 29 -9.15 8.36 -3.35
CA THR A 29 -8.15 7.51 -2.69
C THR A 29 -8.84 6.57 -1.70
N PHE A 30 -8.05 5.71 -1.05
CA PHE A 30 -8.48 4.84 0.05
C PHE A 30 -7.48 4.93 1.21
N ASN A 31 -7.83 4.37 2.37
CA ASN A 31 -6.97 4.35 3.57
C ASN A 31 -6.40 5.76 3.87
N GLU A 32 -5.07 5.90 3.89
CA GLU A 32 -4.36 7.15 4.18
C GLU A 32 -3.21 7.35 3.17
N PHE A 33 -3.35 8.31 2.25
CA PHE A 33 -2.31 8.65 1.25
C PHE A 33 -1.38 9.79 1.72
N GLY A 34 -1.75 10.53 2.78
CA GLY A 34 -0.98 11.68 3.26
C GLY A 34 -1.03 12.90 2.35
N TYR A 35 -2.14 13.08 1.62
CA TYR A 35 -2.30 14.13 0.62
C TYR A 35 -3.10 15.33 1.12
N GLU A 36 -3.68 15.28 2.32
CA GLU A 36 -4.57 16.33 2.83
C GLU A 36 -3.91 17.72 2.79
N GLU A 37 -2.69 17.86 3.32
CA GLU A 37 -1.93 19.13 3.27
C GLU A 37 -1.39 19.42 1.85
N LEU A 38 -1.11 18.38 1.07
CA LEU A 38 -0.62 18.53 -0.31
C LEU A 38 -1.70 19.11 -1.23
N PHE A 39 -2.97 18.77 -1.03
CA PHE A 39 -4.08 19.36 -1.78
C PHE A 39 -4.20 20.86 -1.48
N GLU A 40 -4.04 21.27 -0.23
CA GLU A 40 -4.01 22.69 0.16
C GLU A 40 -2.83 23.42 -0.50
N GLU A 41 -1.62 22.85 -0.41
CA GLU A 41 -0.43 23.41 -1.06
C GLU A 41 -0.60 23.54 -2.58
N TYR A 42 -1.19 22.54 -3.24
CA TYR A 42 -1.44 22.59 -4.68
C TYR A 42 -2.42 23.69 -5.06
N MET A 43 -3.50 23.89 -4.28
CA MET A 43 -4.48 24.95 -4.51
C MET A 43 -3.89 26.35 -4.30
N ASP A 44 -2.97 26.51 -3.34
CA ASP A 44 -2.24 27.76 -3.13
C ASP A 44 -1.31 28.09 -4.30
N LEU A 45 -0.64 27.07 -4.87
CA LEU A 45 0.20 27.22 -6.06
C LEU A 45 -0.61 27.42 -7.35
N ASN A 46 -1.86 26.93 -7.38
CA ASN A 46 -2.74 26.94 -8.54
C ASN A 46 -4.12 27.53 -8.20
N PRO A 47 -4.25 28.87 -8.06
CA PRO A 47 -5.47 29.51 -7.51
C PRO A 47 -6.74 29.33 -8.36
N ASN A 48 -6.61 28.82 -9.58
CA ASN A 48 -7.74 28.48 -10.47
C ASN A 48 -8.22 27.03 -10.30
N VAL A 49 -7.54 26.22 -9.50
CA VAL A 49 -7.87 24.81 -9.24
C VAL A 49 -8.47 24.66 -7.85
N VAL A 50 -9.54 23.88 -7.75
CA VAL A 50 -10.08 23.36 -6.50
C VAL A 50 -9.89 21.86 -6.52
N VAL A 51 -9.36 21.29 -5.44
CA VAL A 51 -9.20 19.84 -5.29
C VAL A 51 -10.23 19.32 -4.30
N GLU A 52 -11.06 18.36 -4.75
CA GLU A 52 -12.03 17.67 -3.92
C GLU A 52 -11.59 16.22 -3.66
N HIS A 53 -11.30 15.90 -2.41
CA HIS A 53 -10.87 14.57 -2.00
C HIS A 53 -12.06 13.65 -1.69
N LYS A 54 -12.08 12.48 -2.33
CA LYS A 54 -13.06 11.41 -2.09
C LYS A 54 -12.34 10.18 -1.51
N LYS A 55 -12.42 10.00 -0.20
CA LYS A 55 -11.69 8.92 0.49
C LYS A 55 -12.61 7.75 0.82
N ALA A 56 -12.34 6.58 0.24
CA ALA A 56 -12.96 5.31 0.63
C ALA A 56 -12.31 4.76 1.91
N ALA A 57 -13.02 3.94 2.68
CA ALA A 57 -12.49 3.40 3.93
C ALA A 57 -11.40 2.34 3.67
N THR A 58 -11.55 1.55 2.60
CA THR A 58 -10.63 0.46 2.24
C THR A 58 -10.29 0.42 0.76
N SER A 59 -9.18 -0.23 0.39
CA SER A 59 -8.82 -0.50 -1.01
C SER A 59 -9.90 -1.29 -1.74
N ASN A 60 -10.53 -2.27 -1.08
CA ASN A 60 -11.61 -3.07 -1.67
C ASN A 60 -12.85 -2.22 -1.99
N GLU A 61 -13.23 -1.31 -1.10
CA GLU A 61 -14.33 -0.38 -1.35
C GLU A 61 -14.01 0.57 -2.52
N ALA A 62 -12.77 1.06 -2.62
CA ALA A 62 -12.32 1.86 -3.76
C ALA A 62 -12.39 1.06 -5.07
N ARG A 63 -11.88 -0.17 -5.08
CA ARG A 63 -11.94 -1.08 -6.23
C ARG A 63 -13.36 -1.34 -6.70
N ASP A 64 -14.29 -1.67 -5.79
CA ASP A 64 -15.69 -1.95 -6.14
C ASP A 64 -16.39 -0.72 -6.73
N ASN A 65 -16.16 0.46 -6.14
CA ASN A 65 -16.66 1.73 -6.65
C ASN A 65 -16.10 2.04 -8.04
N LEU A 66 -14.80 1.85 -8.23
CA LEU A 66 -14.13 2.09 -9.51
C LEU A 66 -14.65 1.14 -10.59
N ASN A 67 -14.67 -0.17 -10.34
CA ASN A 67 -15.14 -1.16 -11.31
C ASN A 67 -16.60 -0.90 -11.74
N THR A 68 -17.46 -0.51 -10.80
CA THR A 68 -18.85 -0.14 -11.10
C THR A 68 -18.94 1.07 -12.05
N ARG A 69 -18.16 2.13 -11.79
CA ARG A 69 -18.18 3.38 -12.56
C ARG A 69 -17.45 3.25 -13.90
N LEU A 70 -16.39 2.46 -13.95
CA LEU A 70 -15.67 2.10 -15.17
C LEU A 70 -16.60 1.34 -16.13
N ALA A 71 -17.33 0.34 -15.62
CA ALA A 71 -18.32 -0.41 -16.40
C ALA A 71 -19.50 0.46 -16.86
N ALA A 72 -19.92 1.43 -16.04
CA ALA A 72 -20.96 2.40 -16.40
C ALA A 72 -20.48 3.45 -17.42
N GLY A 73 -19.17 3.60 -17.63
CA GLY A 73 -18.58 4.64 -18.47
C GLY A 73 -18.83 6.07 -17.96
N SER A 74 -19.16 6.23 -16.67
CA SER A 74 -19.41 7.52 -16.03
C SER A 74 -19.22 7.45 -14.51
N GLY A 75 -18.90 8.60 -13.90
CA GLY A 75 -18.88 8.79 -12.46
C GLY A 75 -17.54 8.56 -11.77
N LEU A 76 -16.48 8.19 -12.51
CA LEU A 76 -15.13 8.21 -11.97
C LEU A 76 -14.70 9.64 -11.59
N SER A 77 -13.77 9.72 -10.66
CA SER A 77 -13.07 10.96 -10.32
C SER A 77 -12.04 11.29 -11.40
N ASP A 78 -11.55 12.53 -11.40
CA ASP A 78 -10.53 12.97 -12.36
C ASP A 78 -9.20 12.25 -12.15
N ILE A 79 -8.90 11.91 -10.89
CA ILE A 79 -7.78 11.06 -10.50
C ILE A 79 -8.30 9.92 -9.62
N GLU A 80 -7.95 8.69 -9.97
CA GLU A 80 -8.30 7.48 -9.21
C GLU A 80 -7.03 6.83 -8.66
N GLY A 81 -6.99 6.64 -7.34
CA GLY A 81 -5.95 5.89 -6.63
C GLY A 81 -6.17 4.38 -6.76
N ILE A 82 -5.18 3.68 -7.31
CA ILE A 82 -5.23 2.26 -7.64
C ILE A 82 -4.18 1.50 -6.85
N GLU A 83 -4.58 0.47 -6.12
CA GLU A 83 -3.65 -0.40 -5.39
C GLU A 83 -3.01 -1.42 -6.35
N VAL A 84 -1.73 -1.76 -6.14
CA VAL A 84 -0.96 -2.60 -7.06
C VAL A 84 -1.56 -4.00 -7.30
N ASP A 85 -2.27 -4.58 -6.33
CA ASP A 85 -2.83 -5.93 -6.43
C ASP A 85 -4.00 -6.02 -7.40
N TRP A 86 -4.70 -4.91 -7.65
CA TRP A 86 -5.80 -4.84 -8.62
C TRP A 86 -5.54 -3.90 -9.80
N LEU A 87 -4.36 -3.28 -9.89
CA LEU A 87 -3.90 -2.59 -11.10
C LEU A 87 -3.95 -3.48 -12.37
N PRO A 88 -3.56 -4.77 -12.34
CA PRO A 88 -3.61 -5.63 -13.52
C PRO A 88 -5.02 -5.79 -14.11
N GLU A 89 -6.08 -5.67 -13.30
CA GLU A 89 -7.46 -5.68 -13.78
C GLU A 89 -7.69 -4.52 -14.76
N LEU A 90 -7.13 -3.35 -14.44
CA LEU A 90 -7.25 -2.12 -15.21
C LEU A 90 -6.32 -2.09 -16.43
N MET A 91 -5.17 -2.77 -16.35
CA MET A 91 -4.26 -2.94 -17.49
C MET A 91 -4.90 -3.65 -18.68
N GLN A 92 -6.04 -4.33 -18.48
CA GLN A 92 -6.85 -4.91 -19.57
C GLN A 92 -7.67 -3.87 -20.34
N TYR A 93 -7.85 -2.67 -19.78
CA TYR A 93 -8.65 -1.58 -20.33
C TYR A 93 -7.85 -0.28 -20.45
N PRO A 94 -6.65 -0.29 -21.07
CA PRO A 94 -5.79 0.88 -21.11
C PRO A 94 -6.44 2.05 -21.88
N ASP A 95 -7.38 1.77 -22.79
CA ASP A 95 -8.17 2.79 -23.51
C ASP A 95 -9.10 3.62 -22.60
N LYS A 96 -9.29 3.18 -21.35
CA LYS A 96 -10.08 3.90 -20.34
C LYS A 96 -9.27 4.89 -19.52
N PHE A 97 -7.96 4.94 -19.73
CA PHE A 97 -7.05 5.83 -19.01
C PHE A 97 -6.29 6.72 -19.99
N VAL A 98 -5.96 7.92 -19.54
CA VAL A 98 -5.14 8.88 -20.27
C VAL A 98 -3.69 8.38 -20.31
N ASP A 99 -3.03 8.57 -21.45
CA ASP A 99 -1.59 8.30 -21.59
C ASP A 99 -0.78 9.30 -20.74
N LEU A 100 -0.18 8.77 -19.66
CA LEU A 100 0.63 9.53 -18.72
C LEU A 100 2.11 9.58 -19.11
N THR A 101 2.50 8.99 -20.25
CA THR A 101 3.87 9.05 -20.75
C THR A 101 4.32 10.49 -20.91
N ASP A 102 5.47 10.81 -20.35
CA ASP A 102 6.07 12.14 -20.35
C ASP A 102 7.58 12.01 -20.14
N PRO A 103 8.45 12.58 -21.01
CA PRO A 103 9.89 12.57 -20.80
C PRO A 103 10.35 13.16 -19.45
N GLU A 104 9.54 14.01 -18.82
CA GLU A 104 9.84 14.58 -17.49
C GLU A 104 9.66 13.58 -16.34
N VAL A 105 9.05 12.42 -16.59
CA VAL A 105 8.89 11.34 -15.61
C VAL A 105 9.76 10.12 -15.91
N ASP A 106 10.61 10.17 -16.94
CA ASP A 106 11.51 9.08 -17.29
C ASP A 106 12.47 8.76 -16.14
N GLY A 107 12.44 7.52 -15.66
CA GLY A 107 13.30 7.05 -14.58
C GLY A 107 13.00 7.64 -13.19
N ARG A 108 11.86 8.31 -13.01
CA ARG A 108 11.46 8.88 -11.71
C ARG A 108 11.31 7.79 -10.64
N TRP A 109 10.58 6.73 -10.98
CA TRP A 109 10.27 5.63 -10.07
C TRP A 109 11.23 4.46 -10.20
N LEU A 110 11.23 3.59 -9.18
CA LEU A 110 11.79 2.25 -9.27
C LEU A 110 11.29 1.55 -10.54
N GLY A 111 12.19 0.85 -11.25
CA GLY A 111 11.89 0.28 -12.57
C GLY A 111 10.64 -0.62 -12.59
N TRP A 112 10.52 -1.51 -11.60
CA TRP A 112 9.37 -2.41 -11.45
C TRP A 112 8.06 -1.68 -11.16
N LYS A 113 8.11 -0.50 -10.50
CA LYS A 113 6.93 0.33 -10.23
C LYS A 113 6.42 0.93 -11.55
N THR A 114 7.32 1.47 -12.37
CA THR A 114 6.94 1.98 -13.70
C THR A 114 6.43 0.85 -14.59
N GLU A 115 7.14 -0.28 -14.62
CA GLU A 115 6.79 -1.44 -15.47
C GLU A 115 5.39 -1.96 -15.18
N ALA A 116 5.00 -2.10 -13.90
CA ALA A 116 3.68 -2.59 -13.52
C ALA A 116 2.51 -1.72 -14.01
N ALA A 117 2.74 -0.43 -14.29
CA ALA A 117 1.73 0.50 -14.82
C ALA A 117 1.97 0.87 -16.30
N THR A 118 2.87 0.18 -16.99
CA THR A 118 3.18 0.40 -18.40
C THR A 118 2.64 -0.76 -19.25
N THR A 119 1.87 -0.45 -20.28
CA THR A 119 1.34 -1.46 -21.22
C THR A 119 2.45 -2.04 -22.10
N GLU A 120 2.20 -3.18 -22.75
CA GLU A 120 3.16 -3.81 -23.68
C GLU A 120 3.61 -2.88 -24.82
N ASP A 121 2.76 -1.94 -25.24
CA ASP A 121 3.07 -0.95 -26.27
C ASP A 121 3.77 0.33 -25.75
N GLY A 122 4.04 0.40 -24.44
CA GLY A 122 4.81 1.45 -23.79
C GLY A 122 4.00 2.61 -23.22
N THR A 123 2.67 2.50 -23.17
CA THR A 123 1.79 3.52 -22.58
C THR A 123 1.84 3.43 -21.06
N LEU A 124 2.28 4.49 -20.39
CA LEU A 124 2.20 4.61 -18.93
C LEU A 124 0.78 5.04 -18.52
N ILE A 125 0.07 4.26 -17.73
CA ILE A 125 -1.32 4.59 -17.32
C ILE A 125 -1.44 5.07 -15.86
N GLY A 126 -0.38 4.94 -15.07
CA GLY A 126 -0.39 5.29 -13.65
C GLY A 126 0.95 5.85 -13.16
N TYR A 127 0.89 6.94 -12.40
CA TYR A 127 2.05 7.47 -11.68
C TYR A 127 2.17 6.80 -10.31
N GLY A 128 3.32 6.19 -10.01
CA GLY A 128 3.53 5.51 -8.74
C GLY A 128 3.47 6.45 -7.55
N THR A 129 2.73 6.08 -6.50
CA THR A 129 2.71 6.80 -5.22
C THR A 129 3.76 6.19 -4.30
N ASP A 130 3.38 5.24 -3.49
CA ASP A 130 4.19 4.60 -2.49
C ASP A 130 4.54 3.17 -2.90
N VAL A 131 5.48 2.61 -2.17
CA VAL A 131 5.74 1.17 -2.09
C VAL A 131 5.61 0.76 -0.62
N GLY A 132 5.39 -0.52 -0.37
CA GLY A 132 5.24 -1.03 0.99
C GLY A 132 6.37 -1.96 1.39
N PRO A 133 7.65 -1.52 1.41
CA PRO A 133 8.73 -2.37 1.88
C PRO A 133 8.50 -2.71 3.35
N GLU A 134 8.61 -3.99 3.66
CA GLU A 134 8.19 -4.51 4.95
C GLU A 134 9.37 -4.74 5.88
N ALA A 135 9.17 -4.34 7.14
CA ALA A 135 9.97 -4.72 8.28
C ALA A 135 9.12 -5.59 9.23
N VAL A 136 9.67 -5.93 10.40
CA VAL A 136 8.88 -6.46 11.52
C VAL A 136 8.75 -5.38 12.58
N CYS A 137 7.52 -4.93 12.82
CA CYS A 137 7.19 -4.11 13.98
C CYS A 137 6.91 -5.03 15.18
N TYR A 138 7.38 -4.65 16.36
CA TYR A 138 7.27 -5.48 17.55
C TYR A 138 7.04 -4.66 18.82
N ARG A 139 6.48 -5.34 19.83
CA ARG A 139 6.28 -4.84 21.19
C ARG A 139 7.49 -5.16 22.05
N ALA A 140 8.45 -4.26 22.10
CA ALA A 140 9.66 -4.36 22.93
C ALA A 140 9.34 -4.57 24.43
N ASP A 141 8.24 -4.02 24.93
CA ASP A 141 7.79 -4.24 26.31
C ASP A 141 7.27 -5.67 26.53
N LEU A 142 6.55 -6.25 25.56
CA LEU A 142 6.16 -7.67 25.60
C LEU A 142 7.37 -8.59 25.44
N PHE A 143 8.30 -8.26 24.54
CA PHE A 143 9.56 -8.99 24.38
C PHE A 143 10.37 -9.00 25.69
N ALA A 144 10.51 -7.86 26.37
CA ALA A 144 11.16 -7.80 27.67
C ALA A 144 10.48 -8.67 28.72
N ALA A 145 9.14 -8.68 28.76
CA ALA A 145 8.37 -9.51 29.69
C ALA A 145 8.58 -11.01 29.44
N ALA A 146 8.73 -11.41 28.17
CA ALA A 146 9.03 -12.77 27.74
C ALA A 146 10.53 -13.14 27.82
N GLY A 147 11.41 -12.20 28.17
CA GLY A 147 12.85 -12.41 28.25
C GLY A 147 13.59 -12.43 26.90
N LEU A 148 12.97 -11.88 25.85
CA LEU A 148 13.55 -11.65 24.53
C LEU A 148 14.29 -10.29 24.46
N PRO A 149 15.23 -10.12 23.52
CA PRO A 149 15.91 -8.84 23.30
C PRO A 149 14.91 -7.73 22.94
N THR A 150 15.23 -6.49 23.30
CA THR A 150 14.38 -5.34 23.01
C THR A 150 15.03 -4.33 22.07
N ASP A 151 16.35 -4.35 21.92
CA ASP A 151 17.06 -3.51 20.97
C ASP A 151 16.77 -3.98 19.55
N ARG A 152 16.41 -3.06 18.66
CA ARG A 152 15.98 -3.40 17.29
C ARG A 152 17.05 -4.13 16.48
N ALA A 153 18.34 -3.91 16.75
CA ALA A 153 19.40 -4.63 16.06
C ALA A 153 19.52 -6.07 16.57
N GLU A 154 19.37 -6.29 17.88
CA GLU A 154 19.33 -7.64 18.47
C GLU A 154 18.05 -8.40 18.06
N VAL A 155 16.91 -7.71 17.94
CA VAL A 155 15.67 -8.31 17.41
C VAL A 155 15.81 -8.63 15.93
N ALA A 156 16.46 -7.78 15.15
CA ALA A 156 16.76 -8.08 13.75
C ALA A 156 17.65 -9.33 13.62
N GLU A 157 18.70 -9.47 14.45
CA GLU A 157 19.54 -10.67 14.50
C GLU A 157 18.75 -11.90 14.98
N LEU A 158 17.85 -11.75 15.96
CA LEU A 158 17.01 -12.83 16.47
C LEU A 158 16.11 -13.42 15.38
N LEU A 159 15.52 -12.55 14.55
CA LEU A 159 14.58 -12.88 13.49
C LEU A 159 15.25 -13.09 12.12
N GLU A 160 16.57 -12.95 12.02
CA GLU A 160 17.29 -13.16 10.77
C GLU A 160 17.14 -14.62 10.32
N GLY A 161 16.56 -14.82 9.13
CA GLY A 161 16.23 -16.15 8.62
C GLY A 161 15.00 -16.11 7.72
N ASP A 162 14.31 -17.24 7.62
CA ASP A 162 13.05 -17.42 6.90
C ASP A 162 11.85 -17.50 7.86
N TRP A 163 10.70 -17.88 7.31
CA TRP A 163 9.45 -18.01 8.08
C TRP A 163 9.52 -19.09 9.16
N ASP A 164 10.29 -20.16 8.97
CA ASP A 164 10.50 -21.19 10.02
C ASP A 164 11.17 -20.57 11.24
N ARG A 165 12.17 -19.70 11.02
CA ARG A 165 12.82 -18.97 12.11
C ARG A 165 11.85 -18.00 12.81
N TYR A 166 11.03 -17.29 12.05
CA TYR A 166 10.04 -16.37 12.61
C TYR A 166 9.04 -17.10 13.51
N PHE A 167 8.53 -18.26 13.08
CA PHE A 167 7.61 -19.07 13.90
C PHE A 167 8.31 -19.75 15.08
N GLU A 168 9.55 -20.20 14.94
CA GLU A 168 10.35 -20.74 16.05
C GLU A 168 10.50 -19.71 17.19
N VAL A 169 10.80 -18.45 16.84
CA VAL A 169 10.89 -17.36 17.83
C VAL A 169 9.52 -17.05 18.42
N GLY A 170 8.45 -17.12 17.62
CA GLY A 170 7.08 -17.01 18.12
C GLY A 170 6.73 -18.04 19.18
N GLN A 171 7.07 -19.31 18.97
CA GLN A 171 6.89 -20.37 19.97
C GLN A 171 7.71 -20.12 21.25
N GLN A 172 8.92 -19.56 21.12
CA GLN A 172 9.72 -19.16 22.28
C GLN A 172 9.05 -18.03 23.08
N PHE A 173 8.44 -17.07 22.38
CA PHE A 173 7.71 -15.96 22.98
C PHE A 173 6.45 -16.42 23.71
N THR A 174 5.57 -17.18 23.05
CA THR A 174 4.29 -17.64 23.62
C THR A 174 4.48 -18.64 24.76
N ALA A 175 5.60 -19.37 24.80
CA ALA A 175 5.96 -20.19 25.96
C ALA A 175 6.20 -19.37 27.25
N ALA A 176 6.42 -18.05 27.14
CA ALA A 176 6.70 -17.13 28.25
C ALA A 176 5.70 -15.96 28.35
N SER A 177 4.65 -15.93 27.52
CA SER A 177 3.70 -14.81 27.40
C SER A 177 2.28 -15.31 27.19
N ASP A 178 1.30 -14.55 27.67
CA ASP A 178 -0.13 -14.78 27.36
C ASP A 178 -0.57 -14.05 26.07
N SER A 179 0.28 -13.18 25.51
CA SER A 179 0.03 -12.52 24.22
C SER A 179 0.35 -13.45 23.06
N ALA A 180 -0.38 -13.31 21.95
CA ALA A 180 -0.06 -14.00 20.70
C ALA A 180 1.23 -13.44 20.06
N TRP A 181 1.78 -14.17 19.10
CA TRP A 181 2.94 -13.72 18.35
C TRP A 181 2.56 -12.70 17.28
N PHE A 182 1.57 -12.99 16.44
CA PHE A 182 1.09 -12.12 15.36
C PHE A 182 -0.43 -11.92 15.39
N ASP A 183 -0.94 -10.99 14.59
CA ASP A 183 -2.35 -10.57 14.59
C ASP A 183 -3.29 -11.59 13.94
N SER A 184 -2.96 -12.08 12.74
CA SER A 184 -3.72 -13.12 12.04
C SER A 184 -2.90 -13.93 11.02
N ALA A 185 -3.40 -15.12 10.69
CA ALA A 185 -2.86 -15.98 9.64
C ALA A 185 -2.95 -15.33 8.26
N GLY A 186 -4.06 -14.63 7.97
CA GLY A 186 -4.25 -13.93 6.69
C GLY A 186 -3.19 -12.84 6.44
N ALA A 187 -2.90 -12.03 7.46
CA ALA A 187 -1.86 -11.01 7.39
C ALA A 187 -0.46 -11.61 7.20
N THR A 188 -0.15 -12.68 7.93
CA THR A 188 1.14 -13.37 7.83
C THR A 188 1.31 -14.02 6.44
N TYR A 189 0.25 -14.67 5.94
CA TYR A 189 0.23 -15.25 4.60
C TYR A 189 0.47 -14.22 3.50
N GLN A 190 -0.04 -12.99 3.66
CA GLN A 190 0.18 -11.91 2.70
C GLN A 190 1.67 -11.60 2.51
N GLY A 191 2.46 -11.56 3.59
CA GLY A 191 3.92 -11.42 3.48
C GLY A 191 4.59 -12.63 2.82
N MET A 192 4.15 -13.84 3.19
CA MET A 192 4.69 -15.09 2.63
C MET A 192 4.45 -15.21 1.12
N ILE A 193 3.22 -14.92 0.66
CA ILE A 193 2.85 -15.08 -0.74
C ILE A 193 3.46 -14.00 -1.64
N ASN A 194 3.72 -12.81 -1.11
CA ASN A 194 4.40 -11.74 -1.83
C ASN A 194 5.89 -12.02 -2.08
N GLN A 195 6.45 -13.11 -1.55
CA GLN A 195 7.79 -13.60 -1.90
C GLN A 195 7.78 -14.68 -3.00
N VAL A 196 6.59 -15.08 -3.49
CA VAL A 196 6.44 -16.11 -4.53
C VAL A 196 6.33 -15.47 -5.90
N GLU A 197 7.36 -15.64 -6.74
CA GLU A 197 7.45 -15.06 -8.09
C GLU A 197 6.19 -15.31 -8.94
N ASN A 198 5.69 -16.55 -9.00
CA ASN A 198 4.46 -16.89 -9.72
C ASN A 198 3.52 -17.69 -8.82
N ALA A 199 2.76 -16.99 -7.96
CA ALA A 199 1.80 -17.60 -7.05
C ALA A 199 0.62 -18.24 -7.81
N TYR A 200 -0.06 -17.44 -8.64
CA TYR A 200 -1.35 -17.84 -9.25
C TYR A 200 -1.33 -17.81 -10.77
N GLU A 201 -0.40 -17.07 -11.38
CA GLU A 201 -0.28 -16.88 -12.82
C GLU A 201 1.20 -16.87 -13.20
N LYS A 202 1.52 -17.36 -14.40
CA LYS A 202 2.85 -17.20 -15.02
C LYS A 202 2.98 -15.81 -15.64
N ASP A 203 4.20 -15.41 -15.97
CA ASP A 203 4.51 -14.11 -16.60
C ASP A 203 3.74 -13.82 -17.90
N ASP A 204 3.28 -14.87 -18.60
CA ASP A 204 2.47 -14.77 -19.83
C ASP A 204 0.95 -14.71 -19.55
N GLY A 205 0.54 -14.59 -18.29
CA GLY A 205 -0.85 -14.59 -17.85
C GLY A 205 -1.50 -15.98 -17.80
N THR A 206 -0.77 -17.07 -18.09
CA THR A 206 -1.31 -18.42 -17.94
C THR A 206 -1.64 -18.70 -16.48
N VAL A 207 -2.91 -19.00 -16.20
CA VAL A 207 -3.39 -19.32 -14.85
C VAL A 207 -2.77 -20.63 -14.37
N ILE A 208 -2.17 -20.58 -13.17
CA ILE A 208 -1.75 -21.72 -12.35
C ILE A 208 -2.85 -22.07 -11.36
N GLY A 209 -3.52 -21.04 -10.81
CA GLY A 209 -4.58 -21.17 -9.81
C GLY A 209 -4.06 -21.49 -8.41
N ILE A 210 -4.97 -21.89 -7.52
CA ILE A 210 -4.61 -22.26 -6.14
C ILE A 210 -4.05 -23.70 -6.02
N ASP A 211 -4.06 -24.48 -7.11
CA ASP A 211 -3.44 -25.81 -7.17
C ASP A 211 -1.90 -25.77 -7.16
N ASN A 212 -1.30 -24.58 -7.20
CA ASN A 212 0.14 -24.40 -7.04
C ASN A 212 0.59 -25.01 -5.70
N PRO A 213 1.50 -26.02 -5.70
CA PRO A 213 1.96 -26.67 -4.47
C PRO A 213 2.58 -25.69 -3.47
N THR A 214 3.20 -24.60 -3.94
CA THR A 214 3.74 -23.55 -3.07
C THR A 214 2.62 -22.81 -2.35
N VAL A 215 1.56 -22.41 -3.05
CA VAL A 215 0.39 -21.73 -2.45
C VAL A 215 -0.22 -22.60 -1.36
N LYS A 216 -0.46 -23.88 -1.66
CA LYS A 216 -1.01 -24.82 -0.69
C LYS A 216 -0.09 -25.03 0.51
N ARG A 217 1.22 -25.17 0.28
CA ARG A 217 2.19 -25.30 1.36
C ARG A 217 2.19 -24.07 2.28
N LEU A 218 2.23 -22.85 1.73
CA LEU A 218 2.19 -21.63 2.55
C LEU A 218 0.88 -21.50 3.36
N TYR A 219 -0.24 -21.92 2.77
CA TYR A 219 -1.52 -22.02 3.48
C TYR A 219 -1.45 -23.03 4.65
N GLU A 220 -0.85 -24.20 4.44
CA GLU A 220 -0.67 -25.21 5.49
C GLU A 220 0.31 -24.71 6.57
N ASP A 221 1.46 -24.15 6.18
CA ASP A 221 2.51 -23.65 7.07
C ASP A 221 1.97 -22.55 8.01
N VAL A 222 1.26 -21.55 7.46
CA VAL A 222 0.71 -20.46 8.28
C VAL A 222 -0.42 -20.95 9.20
N LEU A 223 -1.22 -21.93 8.76
CA LEU A 223 -2.29 -22.48 9.61
C LEU A 223 -1.74 -23.34 10.74
N THR A 224 -0.68 -24.12 10.50
CA THR A 224 0.04 -24.81 11.58
C THR A 224 0.58 -23.80 12.59
N ALA A 225 1.22 -22.72 12.14
CA ALA A 225 1.67 -21.66 13.04
C ALA A 225 0.51 -21.02 13.83
N SER A 226 -0.60 -20.69 13.16
CA SER A 226 -1.72 -20.00 13.82
C SER A 226 -2.54 -20.88 14.77
N VAL A 227 -2.80 -22.14 14.39
CA VAL A 227 -3.78 -23.00 15.08
C VAL A 227 -3.10 -24.10 15.89
N ASP A 228 -2.09 -24.76 15.34
CA ASP A 228 -1.44 -25.88 16.03
C ASP A 228 -0.42 -25.38 17.06
N ASP A 229 0.30 -24.30 16.73
CA ASP A 229 1.30 -23.66 17.60
C ASP A 229 0.76 -22.46 18.39
N ASP A 230 -0.52 -22.09 18.20
CA ASP A 230 -1.24 -21.04 18.94
C ASP A 230 -0.53 -19.65 18.90
N LEU A 231 0.02 -19.30 17.72
CA LEU A 231 0.80 -18.06 17.54
C LEU A 231 -0.05 -16.85 17.09
N SER A 232 -1.30 -17.07 16.69
CA SER A 232 -2.19 -16.02 16.15
C SER A 232 -3.05 -15.40 17.24
N ALA A 233 -3.32 -14.09 17.14
CA ALA A 233 -4.34 -13.43 17.97
C ALA A 233 -5.76 -13.66 17.44
N HIS A 234 -5.91 -14.25 16.25
CA HIS A 234 -7.18 -14.52 15.58
C HIS A 234 -7.99 -13.23 15.28
N LEU A 235 -7.30 -12.13 14.96
CA LEU A 235 -7.92 -10.83 14.75
C LEU A 235 -7.92 -10.46 13.26
N ALA A 236 -9.08 -10.49 12.63
CA ALA A 236 -9.23 -9.99 11.26
C ALA A 236 -8.79 -8.53 11.17
N GLN A 237 -7.77 -8.26 10.34
CA GLN A 237 -7.29 -6.91 10.09
C GLN A 237 -8.44 -5.98 9.69
N TRP A 238 -8.36 -4.73 10.15
CA TRP A 238 -9.37 -3.68 9.91
C TRP A 238 -10.71 -3.87 10.63
N SER A 239 -10.86 -4.91 11.45
CA SER A 239 -12.02 -5.04 12.34
C SER A 239 -11.88 -4.14 13.57
N ASP A 240 -13.01 -3.80 14.20
CA ASP A 240 -13.02 -3.05 15.47
C ASP A 240 -12.20 -3.75 16.56
N ASP A 241 -12.24 -5.08 16.61
CA ASP A 241 -11.48 -5.88 17.58
C ASP A 241 -9.97 -5.79 17.31
N TRP A 242 -9.54 -5.85 16.04
CA TRP A 242 -8.14 -5.65 15.65
C TRP A 242 -7.64 -4.23 16.00
N PHE A 243 -8.45 -3.20 15.74
CA PHE A 243 -8.11 -1.83 16.16
C PHE A 243 -8.01 -1.71 17.68
N GLY A 244 -8.90 -2.36 18.43
CA GLY A 244 -8.89 -2.39 19.89
C GLY A 244 -7.64 -3.06 20.47
N ALA A 245 -7.16 -4.13 19.83
CA ALA A 245 -6.02 -4.93 20.29
C ALA A 245 -4.68 -4.18 20.37
N PHE A 246 -4.53 -3.08 19.62
CA PHE A 246 -3.37 -2.20 19.74
C PHE A 246 -3.20 -1.57 21.13
N GLN A 247 -4.28 -1.49 21.92
CA GLN A 247 -4.29 -0.90 23.25
C GLN A 247 -3.95 -1.88 24.38
N ASP A 248 -4.14 -3.19 24.18
CA ASP A 248 -4.07 -4.18 25.26
C ASP A 248 -2.93 -5.21 25.13
N GLY A 249 -2.20 -5.19 24.01
CA GLY A 249 -1.07 -6.11 23.81
C GLY A 249 -1.49 -7.52 23.45
N SER A 250 -2.59 -7.69 22.73
CA SER A 250 -3.06 -9.00 22.25
C SER A 250 -2.06 -9.74 21.36
N PHE A 251 -1.15 -9.04 20.67
CA PHE A 251 -0.07 -9.63 19.86
C PHE A 251 1.25 -8.86 20.01
N ALA A 252 2.36 -9.55 19.73
CA ALA A 252 3.71 -9.03 19.96
C ALA A 252 4.44 -8.54 18.71
N THR A 253 4.06 -9.01 17.53
CA THR A 253 4.71 -8.68 16.25
C THR A 253 3.69 -8.50 15.14
N MET A 254 4.08 -7.74 14.11
CA MET A 254 3.34 -7.59 12.87
C MET A 254 4.31 -7.38 11.71
N LEU A 255 3.93 -7.89 10.53
CA LEU A 255 4.53 -7.44 9.28
C LEU A 255 4.20 -5.97 9.08
N CYS A 256 5.21 -5.17 8.79
CA CYS A 256 5.13 -3.73 8.94
C CYS A 256 5.65 -3.03 7.70
N PRO A 257 4.84 -2.96 6.62
CA PRO A 257 5.10 -2.00 5.55
C PRO A 257 5.07 -0.57 6.12
N GLY A 258 5.79 0.35 5.50
CA GLY A 258 5.91 1.73 6.02
C GLY A 258 4.58 2.42 6.33
N TRP A 259 3.56 2.20 5.51
CA TRP A 259 2.22 2.76 5.71
C TRP A 259 1.51 2.20 6.96
N MET A 260 1.93 1.06 7.49
CA MET A 260 1.37 0.46 8.72
C MET A 260 1.79 1.24 9.96
N LEU A 261 2.92 1.96 9.93
CA LEU A 261 3.44 2.71 11.07
C LEU A 261 2.42 3.74 11.59
N GLY A 262 1.78 4.48 10.69
CA GLY A 262 0.75 5.46 11.07
C GLY A 262 -0.51 4.82 11.64
N ILE A 263 -0.87 3.62 11.19
CA ILE A 263 -2.02 2.86 11.71
C ILE A 263 -1.73 2.37 13.12
N ILE A 264 -0.54 1.80 13.35
CA ILE A 264 -0.10 1.37 14.68
C ILE A 264 -0.08 2.58 15.61
N GLU A 265 0.61 3.67 15.24
CA GLU A 265 0.72 4.88 16.06
C GLU A 265 -0.66 5.48 16.41
N GLY A 266 -1.57 5.54 15.45
CA GLY A 266 -2.93 6.04 15.65
C GLY A 266 -3.77 5.18 16.60
N ASN A 267 -3.73 3.85 16.44
CA ASN A 267 -4.56 2.93 17.23
C ASN A 267 -3.93 2.57 18.58
N ALA A 268 -2.61 2.67 18.71
CA ALA A 268 -1.85 2.45 19.94
C ALA A 268 -1.51 3.77 20.66
N ALA A 269 -2.25 4.86 20.40
CA ALA A 269 -2.00 6.15 21.04
C ALA A 269 -1.95 6.02 22.58
N GLY A 270 -0.84 6.44 23.18
CA GLY A 270 -0.60 6.34 24.63
C GLY A 270 0.03 5.03 25.10
N VAL A 271 0.10 4.01 24.23
CA VAL A 271 0.88 2.78 24.46
C VAL A 271 2.35 3.07 24.19
N THR A 272 3.23 2.53 25.02
CA THR A 272 4.68 2.62 24.86
C THR A 272 5.25 1.22 24.63
N GLY A 273 6.36 1.13 23.89
CA GLY A 273 7.07 -0.13 23.69
C GLY A 273 7.00 -0.69 22.28
N TRP A 274 6.31 -0.02 21.35
CA TRP A 274 6.46 -0.33 19.92
C TRP A 274 7.85 0.08 19.42
N ASP A 275 8.46 -0.76 18.59
CA ASP A 275 9.69 -0.50 17.85
C ASP A 275 9.63 -1.28 16.51
N ILE A 276 10.59 -1.03 15.62
CA ILE A 276 10.67 -1.64 14.29
C ILE A 276 12.08 -2.19 14.06
N ALA A 277 12.16 -3.48 13.74
CA ALA A 277 13.42 -4.17 13.47
C ALA A 277 13.72 -4.20 11.97
N ASP A 278 14.96 -3.92 11.60
CA ASP A 278 15.44 -3.91 10.21
C ASP A 278 15.65 -5.35 9.68
N VAL A 279 14.56 -6.11 9.60
CA VAL A 279 14.50 -7.52 9.22
C VAL A 279 13.15 -7.83 8.59
N PHE A 280 13.13 -8.80 7.69
CA PHE A 280 11.90 -9.42 7.19
C PHE A 280 12.19 -10.91 6.93
N PRO A 281 11.33 -11.85 7.39
CA PRO A 281 11.54 -13.27 7.14
C PRO A 281 11.67 -13.56 5.64
N GLY A 282 12.71 -14.30 5.22
CA GLY A 282 12.96 -14.61 3.82
C GLY A 282 13.67 -13.50 3.03
N GLY A 283 14.13 -12.43 3.71
CA GLY A 283 14.92 -11.35 3.11
C GLY A 283 14.18 -10.02 3.11
N GLY A 284 13.42 -9.77 2.05
CA GLY A 284 12.57 -8.59 1.89
C GLY A 284 11.17 -8.96 1.41
N GLY A 285 10.21 -8.11 1.72
CA GLY A 285 8.82 -8.21 1.28
C GLY A 285 8.33 -6.83 0.85
N ASN A 286 7.40 -6.80 -0.10
CA ASN A 286 6.65 -5.61 -0.42
C ASN A 286 5.16 -5.92 -0.34
N TRP A 287 4.47 -5.24 0.58
CA TRP A 287 3.03 -5.28 0.68
C TRP A 287 2.43 -3.94 0.26
N GLY A 288 1.91 -3.98 -0.96
CA GLY A 288 1.08 -2.95 -1.55
C GLY A 288 1.87 -1.79 -2.15
N GLY A 289 1.25 -0.62 -2.12
CA GLY A 289 1.69 0.58 -2.82
C GLY A 289 0.76 0.90 -3.98
N SER A 290 0.54 2.18 -4.22
CA SER A 290 -0.54 2.62 -5.12
C SER A 290 -0.05 3.38 -6.34
N TYR A 291 -0.98 3.72 -7.23
CA TYR A 291 -0.79 4.53 -8.42
C TYR A 291 -1.89 5.57 -8.51
N LEU A 292 -1.59 6.74 -9.08
CA LEU A 292 -2.59 7.69 -9.52
C LEU A 292 -2.81 7.50 -11.02
N THR A 293 -4.04 7.20 -11.40
CA THR A 293 -4.46 7.09 -12.80
C THR A 293 -5.42 8.23 -13.15
N VAL A 294 -5.47 8.62 -14.42
CA VAL A 294 -6.40 9.64 -14.92
C VAL A 294 -7.37 8.96 -15.89
N PRO A 295 -8.64 8.72 -15.52
CA PRO A 295 -9.61 8.14 -16.42
C PRO A 295 -9.94 9.06 -17.59
N THR A 296 -10.23 8.50 -18.76
CA THR A 296 -10.72 9.27 -19.94
C THR A 296 -12.11 9.89 -19.73
N GLN A 297 -12.76 9.61 -18.60
CA GLN A 297 -14.00 10.24 -18.15
C GLN A 297 -13.78 11.65 -17.56
N SER A 298 -12.54 12.02 -17.18
CA SER A 298 -12.25 13.36 -16.67
C SER A 298 -12.60 14.44 -17.70
N GLU A 299 -13.22 15.52 -17.24
CA GLU A 299 -13.47 16.71 -18.07
C GLU A 299 -12.20 17.59 -18.21
N TYR A 300 -11.20 17.36 -17.36
CA TYR A 300 -9.95 18.13 -17.25
C TYR A 300 -8.71 17.21 -17.23
N PRO A 301 -8.50 16.38 -18.26
CA PRO A 301 -7.46 15.33 -18.23
C PRO A 301 -6.04 15.89 -18.12
N GLU A 302 -5.76 17.06 -18.69
CA GLU A 302 -4.43 17.67 -18.63
C GLU A 302 -4.15 18.21 -17.22
N GLU A 303 -5.10 18.90 -16.60
CA GLU A 303 -4.94 19.41 -15.24
C GLU A 303 -4.93 18.30 -14.19
N ALA A 304 -5.69 17.22 -14.42
CA ALA A 304 -5.63 16.01 -13.62
C ALA A 304 -4.25 15.31 -13.74
N LYS A 305 -3.70 15.22 -14.95
CA LYS A 305 -2.34 14.69 -15.18
C LYS A 305 -1.28 15.52 -14.46
N GLU A 306 -1.36 16.84 -14.52
CA GLU A 306 -0.42 17.72 -13.81
C GLU A 306 -0.52 17.58 -12.28
N LEU A 307 -1.74 17.51 -11.72
CA LEU A 307 -1.92 17.27 -10.29
C LEU A 307 -1.38 15.89 -9.89
N ALA A 308 -1.68 14.83 -10.64
CA ALA A 308 -1.16 13.48 -10.35
C ALA A 308 0.38 13.44 -10.42
N LYS A 309 0.97 14.11 -11.42
CA LYS A 309 2.43 14.23 -11.60
C LYS A 309 3.09 15.00 -10.46
N TRP A 310 2.44 16.04 -9.94
CA TRP A 310 2.91 16.82 -8.80
C TRP A 310 2.80 16.05 -7.49
N LEU A 311 1.63 15.44 -7.20
CA LEU A 311 1.41 14.63 -6.00
C LEU A 311 2.40 13.47 -5.88
N THR A 312 2.83 12.94 -7.02
CA THR A 312 3.79 11.84 -7.07
C THR A 312 5.24 12.30 -7.15
N ALA A 313 5.57 13.59 -7.19
CA ALA A 313 6.96 14.05 -7.27
C ALA A 313 7.76 13.70 -5.98
N PRO A 314 9.11 13.64 -6.06
CA PRO A 314 9.95 13.22 -4.93
C PRO A 314 9.70 14.00 -3.63
N GLU A 315 9.56 15.33 -3.71
CA GLU A 315 9.29 16.18 -2.54
C GLU A 315 7.93 15.86 -1.91
N GLN A 316 6.88 15.72 -2.74
CA GLN A 316 5.53 15.42 -2.30
C GLN A 316 5.44 14.03 -1.66
N GLN A 317 6.13 13.02 -2.20
CA GLN A 317 6.18 11.70 -1.57
C GLN A 317 6.92 11.70 -0.23
N ILE A 318 7.97 12.51 -0.06
CA ILE A 318 8.62 12.68 1.25
C ILE A 318 7.68 13.35 2.25
N LYS A 319 6.89 14.35 1.81
CA LYS A 319 5.86 14.98 2.65
C LYS A 319 4.78 13.99 3.05
N ALA A 320 4.27 13.20 2.11
CA ALA A 320 3.28 12.14 2.37
C ALA A 320 3.84 11.07 3.35
N PHE A 321 5.10 10.65 3.17
CA PHE A 321 5.80 9.75 4.08
C PHE A 321 5.87 10.32 5.50
N LYS A 322 6.25 11.59 5.66
CA LYS A 322 6.30 12.24 6.99
C LYS A 322 4.92 12.39 7.61
N ALA A 323 3.87 12.55 6.80
CA ALA A 323 2.50 12.71 7.27
C ALA A 323 1.85 11.38 7.70
N LYS A 324 2.06 10.29 6.93
CA LYS A 324 1.30 9.03 7.08
C LYS A 324 2.11 7.75 6.95
N GLY A 325 3.42 7.82 6.75
CA GLY A 325 4.29 6.63 6.62
C GLY A 325 4.30 5.99 5.23
N THR A 326 3.61 6.57 4.24
CA THR A 326 3.59 6.07 2.86
C THR A 326 4.98 6.17 2.22
N PHE A 327 5.70 5.04 2.12
CA PHE A 327 7.12 5.06 1.76
C PHE A 327 7.32 5.36 0.26
N PRO A 328 8.20 6.32 -0.11
CA PRO A 328 8.29 6.77 -1.49
C PRO A 328 8.68 5.67 -2.49
N SER A 329 8.07 5.70 -3.67
CA SER A 329 8.49 4.88 -4.82
C SER A 329 9.48 5.59 -5.75
N GLN A 330 9.79 6.86 -5.45
CA GLN A 330 10.66 7.76 -6.21
C GLN A 330 12.15 7.53 -5.96
N VAL A 331 12.94 7.31 -7.01
CA VAL A 331 14.39 7.04 -6.93
C VAL A 331 15.14 8.18 -6.23
N GLU A 332 14.82 9.43 -6.56
CA GLU A 332 15.45 10.59 -5.92
C GLU A 332 15.09 10.71 -4.44
N ALA A 333 13.82 10.43 -4.07
CA ALA A 333 13.38 10.46 -2.69
C ALA A 333 14.09 9.39 -1.85
N LEU A 334 14.23 8.18 -2.40
CA LEU A 334 14.90 7.04 -1.77
C LEU A 334 16.37 7.31 -1.44
N ALA A 335 17.03 8.19 -2.18
CA ALA A 335 18.42 8.60 -1.95
C ALA A 335 18.56 9.86 -1.08
N SER A 336 17.45 10.51 -0.71
CA SER A 336 17.49 11.81 -0.04
C SER A 336 17.81 11.69 1.45
N ASP A 337 18.64 12.61 1.96
CA ASP A 337 18.89 12.72 3.41
C ASP A 337 17.61 13.03 4.18
N ASP A 338 16.67 13.75 3.57
CA ASP A 338 15.36 14.08 4.17
C ASP A 338 14.52 12.84 4.45
N LEU A 339 14.60 11.81 3.59
CA LEU A 339 13.99 10.51 3.84
C LEU A 339 14.82 9.73 4.86
N LEU A 340 16.11 9.53 4.59
CA LEU A 340 16.97 8.62 5.37
C LEU A 340 17.16 9.05 6.83
N SER A 341 17.05 10.34 7.12
CA SER A 341 17.12 10.89 8.48
C SER A 341 15.78 10.93 9.21
N THR A 342 14.69 10.49 8.58
CA THR A 342 13.39 10.46 9.23
C THR A 342 13.39 9.44 10.37
N THR A 343 13.03 9.92 11.56
CA THR A 343 12.82 9.11 12.76
C THR A 343 11.35 9.10 13.14
N ASN A 344 10.92 8.07 13.86
CA ASN A 344 9.60 8.03 14.49
C ASN A 344 9.74 7.86 16.02
N GLU A 345 9.31 8.87 16.77
CA GLU A 345 9.36 8.89 18.24
C GLU A 345 8.46 7.82 18.87
N PHE A 346 7.31 7.52 18.27
CA PHE A 346 6.40 6.47 18.75
C PHE A 346 7.09 5.10 18.73
N PHE A 347 7.87 4.84 17.68
CA PHE A 347 8.70 3.64 17.54
C PHE A 347 10.08 3.81 18.20
N ASN A 348 10.12 4.36 19.41
CA ASN A 348 11.34 4.48 20.23
C ASN A 348 12.50 5.20 19.50
N GLY A 349 12.16 6.25 18.75
CA GLY A 349 13.12 7.04 17.96
C GLY A 349 13.78 6.26 16.82
N ALA A 350 13.15 5.21 16.32
CA ALA A 350 13.68 4.42 15.20
C ALA A 350 13.90 5.28 13.96
N GLU A 351 15.01 5.06 13.26
CA GLU A 351 15.34 5.69 11.97
C GLU A 351 14.54 5.02 10.84
N THR A 352 13.21 5.18 10.88
CA THR A 352 12.25 4.51 10.00
C THR A 352 12.56 4.72 8.52
N GLY A 353 13.04 5.92 8.14
CA GLY A 353 13.47 6.20 6.78
C GLY A 353 14.59 5.28 6.30
N ARG A 354 15.64 5.09 7.11
CA ARG A 354 16.77 4.20 6.79
C ARG A 354 16.37 2.73 6.84
N ILE A 355 15.58 2.32 7.84
CA ILE A 355 15.10 0.94 7.97
C ILE A 355 14.29 0.55 6.73
N LEU A 356 13.29 1.35 6.36
CA LEU A 356 12.44 1.07 5.21
C LEU A 356 13.21 1.15 3.88
N ALA A 357 14.22 2.02 3.77
CA ALA A 357 15.12 2.03 2.61
C ALA A 357 15.93 0.73 2.49
N ASN A 358 16.45 0.21 3.61
CA ASN A 358 17.13 -1.08 3.66
C ASN A 358 16.18 -2.21 3.28
N ARG A 359 14.94 -2.20 3.80
CA ARG A 359 13.89 -3.18 3.45
C ARG A 359 13.53 -3.13 1.96
N ALA A 360 13.39 -1.95 1.38
CA ALA A 360 13.14 -1.78 -0.06
C ALA A 360 14.28 -2.36 -0.90
N ALA A 361 15.53 -2.14 -0.49
CA ALA A 361 16.70 -2.71 -1.17
C ALA A 361 16.83 -4.24 -1.00
N ALA A 362 16.20 -4.82 0.02
CA ALA A 362 16.19 -6.26 0.28
C ALA A 362 15.14 -7.02 -0.57
N VAL A 363 14.22 -6.31 -1.25
CA VAL A 363 13.25 -6.92 -2.16
C VAL A 363 13.97 -7.35 -3.44
N THR A 364 14.25 -8.65 -3.57
CA THR A 364 14.98 -9.21 -4.72
C THR A 364 14.08 -9.72 -5.85
N ALA A 365 12.79 -9.88 -5.59
CA ALA A 365 11.79 -10.30 -6.57
C ALA A 365 10.44 -9.66 -6.23
N SER A 366 9.65 -9.34 -7.24
CA SER A 366 8.24 -8.96 -7.09
C SER A 366 7.38 -10.06 -7.68
N PRO A 367 6.29 -10.47 -7.01
CA PRO A 367 5.39 -11.49 -7.51
C PRO A 367 4.72 -10.97 -8.79
N PHE A 368 4.61 -11.82 -9.80
CA PHE A 368 3.79 -11.56 -10.96
C PHE A 368 2.32 -11.51 -10.54
N LYS A 369 1.67 -10.39 -10.84
CA LYS A 369 0.24 -10.18 -10.62
C LYS A 369 -0.42 -9.95 -11.98
N GLY A 370 -1.14 -10.96 -12.46
CA GLY A 370 -1.95 -10.85 -13.66
C GLY A 370 -3.39 -10.43 -13.34
N PRO A 371 -4.25 -10.35 -14.36
CA PRO A 371 -5.63 -9.89 -14.22
C PRO A 371 -6.49 -10.68 -13.23
N ASN A 372 -6.10 -11.91 -12.91
CA ASN A 372 -6.86 -12.78 -12.03
C ASN A 372 -6.27 -12.89 -10.62
N TYR A 373 -5.09 -12.30 -10.39
CA TYR A 373 -4.35 -12.42 -9.13
C TYR A 373 -5.23 -12.15 -7.91
N PHE A 374 -5.89 -10.99 -7.86
CA PHE A 374 -6.72 -10.59 -6.73
C PHE A 374 -7.87 -11.59 -6.47
N ALA A 375 -8.61 -11.97 -7.52
CA ALA A 375 -9.74 -12.88 -7.41
C ALA A 375 -9.32 -14.28 -6.92
N ILE A 376 -8.19 -14.79 -7.42
CA ILE A 376 -7.64 -16.09 -6.99
C ILE A 376 -7.12 -15.98 -5.55
N HIS A 377 -6.34 -14.95 -5.24
CA HIS A 377 -5.78 -14.70 -3.91
C HIS A 377 -6.86 -14.65 -2.83
N LEU A 378 -7.95 -13.93 -3.10
CA LEU A 378 -9.08 -13.80 -2.18
C LEU A 378 -9.66 -15.17 -1.77
N THR A 379 -9.70 -16.15 -2.67
CA THR A 379 -10.20 -17.50 -2.30
C THR A 379 -9.37 -18.19 -1.23
N VAL A 380 -8.06 -17.93 -1.20
CA VAL A 380 -7.14 -18.46 -0.18
C VAL A 380 -7.24 -17.63 1.10
N SER A 381 -7.30 -16.31 0.99
CA SER A 381 -7.44 -15.40 2.14
C SER A 381 -8.76 -15.64 2.91
N ASP A 382 -9.85 -15.88 2.20
CA ASP A 382 -11.13 -16.30 2.81
C ASP A 382 -11.01 -17.67 3.48
N ALA A 383 -10.17 -18.56 2.92
CA ALA A 383 -9.94 -19.89 3.50
C ALA A 383 -9.17 -19.82 4.82
N LEU A 384 -8.16 -18.97 4.89
CA LEU A 384 -7.42 -18.68 6.12
C LEU A 384 -8.35 -18.08 7.17
N THR A 385 -9.15 -17.08 6.78
CA THR A 385 -10.10 -16.39 7.69
C THR A 385 -11.10 -17.36 8.33
N ARG A 386 -11.67 -18.29 7.53
CA ARG A 386 -12.61 -19.30 8.05
C ARG A 386 -12.02 -20.20 9.14
N VAL A 387 -10.70 -20.45 9.09
CA VAL A 387 -10.00 -21.33 10.02
C VAL A 387 -9.49 -20.54 11.23
N ASP A 388 -8.70 -19.49 10.97
CA ASP A 388 -7.98 -18.73 11.99
C ASP A 388 -8.88 -17.76 12.75
N VAL A 389 -9.76 -17.02 12.06
CA VAL A 389 -10.57 -15.96 12.69
C VAL A 389 -11.96 -16.44 13.04
N ASP A 390 -12.69 -17.01 12.07
CA ASP A 390 -14.09 -17.38 12.27
C ASP A 390 -14.23 -18.68 13.08
N GLY A 391 -13.20 -19.55 13.04
CA GLY A 391 -13.22 -20.88 13.65
C GLY A 391 -14.34 -21.79 13.11
N THR A 392 -14.82 -21.56 11.89
CA THR A 392 -15.96 -22.30 11.31
C THR A 392 -15.57 -23.59 10.61
N ASP A 393 -14.28 -23.74 10.28
CA ASP A 393 -13.76 -24.82 9.45
C ASP A 393 -12.40 -25.31 9.95
N ASP A 394 -12.05 -26.55 9.61
CA ASP A 394 -10.67 -27.03 9.70
C ASP A 394 -9.90 -26.70 8.41
N ALA A 395 -8.57 -26.80 8.46
CA ALA A 395 -7.70 -26.46 7.34
C ALA A 395 -8.08 -27.21 6.04
N ALA A 396 -8.49 -28.48 6.14
CA ALA A 396 -8.82 -29.30 4.98
C ALA A 396 -10.20 -28.94 4.40
N SER A 397 -11.21 -28.76 5.24
CA SER A 397 -12.56 -28.37 4.81
C SER A 397 -12.56 -26.95 4.21
N SER A 398 -11.80 -26.04 4.80
CA SER A 398 -11.69 -24.67 4.30
C SER A 398 -10.93 -24.58 2.98
N TRP A 399 -9.88 -25.39 2.79
CA TRP A 399 -9.18 -25.51 1.51
C TRP A 399 -10.08 -26.06 0.40
N GLN A 400 -10.94 -27.05 0.72
CA GLN A 400 -11.92 -27.54 -0.26
C GLN A 400 -12.91 -26.45 -0.68
N LYS A 401 -13.37 -25.61 0.26
CA LYS A 401 -14.21 -24.45 -0.07
C LYS A 401 -13.47 -23.42 -0.94
N ALA A 402 -12.16 -23.25 -0.73
CA ALA A 402 -11.33 -22.41 -1.59
C ALA A 402 -11.28 -22.95 -3.03
N LEU A 403 -11.09 -24.27 -3.19
CA LEU A 403 -11.12 -24.94 -4.50
C LEU A 403 -12.47 -24.78 -5.20
N ASP A 404 -13.56 -24.93 -4.44
CA ASP A 404 -14.91 -24.74 -4.97
C ASP A 404 -15.13 -23.28 -5.41
N ALA A 405 -14.72 -22.31 -4.59
CA ALA A 405 -14.80 -20.89 -4.92
C ALA A 405 -13.95 -20.52 -6.15
N TYR A 406 -12.70 -21.01 -6.20
CA TYR A 406 -11.81 -20.86 -7.35
C TYR A 406 -12.45 -21.42 -8.63
N ALA A 407 -13.07 -22.60 -8.57
CA ALA A 407 -13.77 -23.19 -9.71
C ALA A 407 -14.92 -22.30 -10.23
N THR A 408 -15.57 -21.50 -9.36
CA THR A 408 -16.62 -20.56 -9.78
C THR A 408 -16.09 -19.35 -10.56
N LEU A 409 -14.78 -19.05 -10.47
CA LEU A 409 -14.16 -17.97 -11.25
C LEU A 409 -14.12 -18.29 -12.76
N GLY A 410 -14.26 -19.57 -13.14
CA GLY A 410 -14.28 -19.97 -14.55
C GLY A 410 -12.92 -19.85 -15.26
N LEU A 411 -11.83 -19.85 -14.50
CA LEU A 411 -10.45 -19.78 -14.97
C LEU A 411 -9.95 -21.22 -15.19
N SER A 412 -10.09 -21.73 -16.42
CA SER A 412 -9.71 -23.12 -16.79
C SER A 412 -8.82 -23.17 -18.01
#